data_AF-A0A2M7MTG1-F1
#
_entry.id   AF-A0A2M7MTG1-F1
#
_cell.length_a   1.000
_cell.length_b   1.000
_cell.length_c   1.000
_cell.angle_alpha   90.00
_cell.angle_beta   90.00
_cell.angle_gamma   90.00
#
_symmetry.space_group_name_H-M   'P 1'
#
loop_
_entity.id
_entity.type
_entity.pdbx_description
1 polymer ?
#
loop_
_entity_poly.entity_id
_entity_poly.type
_entity_poly.pdbx_seq_one_letter_code
_entity_poly.pdbx_strand_id
1 'polypeptide(L)'
;MSDAEKEKIRAIVKEVIREYAATLNEKQGHGGANDIVSEIRQANRNFMRTHGPGYFKTFLDAQQPRATVVTCSDSRIHTHALDATPDGDLFMVRNIGNQIATAEGSVEYGVHHLHTPLLLIVGHVACGAIKAAANDYSQETSPLRRELDSLQIPKGDPGLNSVKLNVNNQVRLGLSKFENEVMSGHLTVVGAVYDFRNEMRQGQGKLNIINVNGETNPAKMAGMALLKEAPAHPPMAAVHRPAAKKAPPTEAQSGENSAPADEHQKPAKKPSTH
;
A
#
# COMPACT_ATOMS: atom_id res chain seq x y z
N MET A 1 -14.80 -35.01 13.12
CA MET A 1 -13.36 -35.13 13.42
C MET A 1 -13.10 -34.46 14.76
N SER A 2 -12.73 -35.24 15.75
CA SER A 2 -12.39 -34.79 17.10
C SER A 2 -11.16 -33.88 17.07
N ASP A 3 -10.98 -33.07 18.10
CA ASP A 3 -9.81 -32.19 18.19
C ASP A 3 -8.50 -32.98 18.36
N ALA A 4 -8.58 -34.19 18.92
CA ALA A 4 -7.47 -35.14 18.96
C ALA A 4 -7.06 -35.61 17.55
N GLU A 5 -8.02 -35.88 16.66
CA GLU A 5 -7.75 -36.25 15.27
C GLU A 5 -7.17 -35.07 14.46
N LYS A 6 -7.64 -33.84 14.68
CA LYS A 6 -7.07 -32.63 14.07
C LYS A 6 -5.62 -32.41 14.50
N GLU A 7 -5.32 -32.61 15.77
CA GLU A 7 -3.96 -32.42 16.30
C GLU A 7 -3.00 -33.50 15.80
N LYS A 8 -3.49 -34.74 15.68
CA LYS A 8 -2.74 -35.84 15.06
C LYS A 8 -2.42 -35.57 13.58
N ILE A 9 -3.39 -35.04 12.83
CA ILE A 9 -3.17 -34.62 11.43
C ILE A 9 -2.15 -33.48 11.35
N ARG A 10 -2.23 -32.46 12.21
CA ARG A 10 -1.25 -31.36 12.25
C ARG A 10 0.16 -31.85 12.57
N ALA A 11 0.30 -32.80 13.49
CA ALA A 11 1.59 -33.38 13.83
C ALA A 11 2.21 -34.12 12.65
N ILE A 12 1.42 -34.97 11.96
CA ILE A 12 1.85 -35.69 10.75
C ILE A 12 2.25 -34.70 9.65
N VAL A 13 1.45 -33.67 9.39
CA VAL A 13 1.78 -32.63 8.39
C VAL A 13 3.08 -31.91 8.73
N LYS A 14 3.31 -31.55 10.00
CA LYS A 14 4.56 -30.92 10.44
C LYS A 14 5.77 -31.83 10.24
N GLU A 15 5.61 -33.12 10.47
CA GLU A 15 6.67 -34.12 10.34
C GLU A 15 7.03 -34.35 8.86
N VAL A 16 6.03 -34.53 8.00
CA VAL A 16 6.20 -34.64 6.55
C VAL A 16 6.86 -33.39 5.95
N ILE A 17 6.46 -32.19 6.40
CA ILE A 17 7.11 -30.94 5.99
C ILE A 17 8.58 -30.91 6.44
N ARG A 18 8.88 -31.39 7.65
CA ARG A 18 10.25 -31.45 8.18
C ARG A 18 11.14 -32.40 7.38
N GLU A 19 10.66 -33.61 7.11
CA GLU A 19 11.37 -34.60 6.29
C GLU A 19 11.59 -34.07 4.87
N TYR A 20 10.57 -33.49 4.26
CA TYR A 20 10.70 -32.87 2.94
C TYR A 20 11.72 -31.72 2.93
N ALA A 21 11.69 -30.83 3.93
CA ALA A 21 12.65 -29.75 4.07
C ALA A 21 14.09 -30.26 4.25
N ALA A 22 14.30 -31.36 4.98
CA ALA A 22 15.59 -32.00 5.11
C ALA A 22 16.12 -32.53 3.76
N THR A 23 15.25 -33.12 2.93
CA THR A 23 15.63 -33.57 1.58
C THR A 23 15.90 -32.43 0.59
N LEU A 24 15.35 -31.23 0.83
CA LEU A 24 15.64 -30.04 0.03
C LEU A 24 17.04 -29.47 0.31
N ASN A 25 17.52 -29.55 1.56
CA ASN A 25 18.86 -29.08 1.92
C ASN A 25 19.97 -29.85 1.17
N GLU A 26 19.75 -31.13 0.85
CA GLU A 26 20.71 -31.94 0.07
C GLU A 26 20.69 -31.62 -1.43
N LYS A 27 19.61 -30.99 -1.94
CA LYS A 27 19.45 -30.64 -3.36
C LYS A 27 19.78 -29.18 -3.68
N GLN A 28 20.09 -28.35 -2.69
CA GLN A 28 20.50 -26.96 -2.92
C GLN A 28 21.96 -26.88 -3.38
N GLY A 29 22.20 -27.22 -4.64
CA GLY A 29 23.27 -26.61 -5.42
C GLY A 29 23.00 -25.12 -5.62
N HIS A 30 24.05 -24.34 -5.90
CA HIS A 30 24.04 -22.88 -6.02
C HIS A 30 22.70 -22.28 -6.52
N GLY A 31 22.10 -21.41 -5.70
CA GLY A 31 20.81 -20.77 -5.95
C GLY A 31 19.70 -21.19 -4.99
N GLY A 32 20.03 -21.89 -3.90
CA GLY A 32 19.08 -22.28 -2.85
C GLY A 32 18.68 -21.13 -1.92
N ALA A 33 17.66 -21.36 -1.08
CA ALA A 33 17.22 -20.36 -0.09
C ALA A 33 18.35 -19.93 0.87
N ASN A 34 19.27 -20.85 1.20
CA ASN A 34 20.43 -20.56 2.03
C ASN A 34 21.38 -19.55 1.36
N ASP A 35 21.61 -19.69 0.06
CA ASP A 35 22.45 -18.76 -0.71
C ASP A 35 21.81 -17.37 -0.74
N ILE A 36 20.51 -17.29 -1.05
CA ILE A 36 19.76 -16.03 -1.09
C ILE A 36 19.80 -15.31 0.26
N VAL A 37 19.59 -16.03 1.37
CA VAL A 37 19.66 -15.44 2.71
C VAL A 37 21.09 -14.97 3.02
N SER A 38 22.10 -15.74 2.62
CA SER A 38 23.51 -15.35 2.77
C SER A 38 23.82 -14.05 2.01
N GLU A 39 23.35 -13.94 0.77
CA GLU A 39 23.49 -12.75 -0.08
C GLU A 39 22.78 -11.53 0.53
N ILE A 40 21.55 -11.68 1.02
CA ILE A 40 20.83 -10.59 1.71
C ILE A 40 21.61 -10.11 2.93
N ARG A 41 22.14 -11.03 3.74
CA ARG A 41 22.97 -10.68 4.92
C ARG A 41 24.26 -9.97 4.49
N GLN A 42 24.89 -10.40 3.40
CA GLN A 42 26.10 -9.76 2.88
C GLN A 42 25.80 -8.36 2.33
N ALA A 43 24.70 -8.19 1.60
CA ALA A 43 24.23 -6.90 1.10
C ALA A 43 23.96 -5.93 2.26
N ASN A 44 23.28 -6.38 3.32
CA ASN A 44 23.06 -5.57 4.51
C ASN A 44 24.37 -5.18 5.22
N ARG A 45 25.32 -6.11 5.38
CA ARG A 45 26.65 -5.79 5.92
C ARG A 45 27.36 -4.72 5.11
N ASN A 46 27.30 -4.83 3.79
CA ASN A 46 27.87 -3.83 2.89
C ASN A 46 27.18 -2.48 3.04
N PHE A 47 25.84 -2.45 3.08
CA PHE A 47 25.05 -1.24 3.27
C PHE A 47 25.42 -0.52 4.58
N MET A 48 25.48 -1.24 5.70
CA MET A 48 25.88 -0.68 6.99
C MET A 48 27.29 -0.11 6.95
N ARG A 49 28.23 -0.82 6.29
CA ARG A 49 29.63 -0.39 6.16
C ARG A 49 29.78 0.88 5.32
N THR A 50 29.01 1.03 4.23
CA THR A 50 29.13 2.19 3.32
C THR A 50 28.43 3.43 3.83
N HIS A 51 27.40 3.30 4.68
CA HIS A 51 26.62 4.42 5.20
C HIS A 51 27.02 4.84 6.63
N GLY A 52 27.46 3.88 7.46
CA GLY A 52 27.84 4.11 8.85
C GLY A 52 26.65 4.50 9.76
N PRO A 53 26.86 4.59 11.09
CA PRO A 53 25.77 4.93 12.04
C PRO A 53 25.17 6.32 11.83
N GLY A 54 25.95 7.28 11.31
CA GLY A 54 25.52 8.66 11.10
C GLY A 54 24.39 8.80 10.08
N TYR A 55 24.38 7.95 9.05
CA TYR A 55 23.31 7.89 8.05
C TYR A 55 21.94 7.59 8.67
N PHE A 56 21.91 6.75 9.71
CA PHE A 56 20.64 6.31 10.31
C PHE A 56 19.99 7.36 11.20
N LYS A 57 20.69 8.44 11.57
CA LYS A 57 20.20 9.47 12.50
C LYS A 57 18.89 10.12 12.03
N THR A 58 18.67 10.22 10.73
CA THR A 58 17.45 10.82 10.16
C THR A 58 16.23 9.91 10.20
N PHE A 59 16.38 8.63 10.58
CA PHE A 59 15.31 7.62 10.55
C PHE A 59 14.88 7.10 11.94
N LEU A 60 15.49 7.60 13.03
CA LEU A 60 15.34 6.97 14.35
C LEU A 60 13.97 7.16 14.98
N ASP A 61 13.45 8.39 14.99
CA ASP A 61 12.33 8.75 15.87
C ASP A 61 11.00 8.93 15.12
N ALA A 62 11.03 9.36 13.86
CA ALA A 62 9.83 9.65 13.10
C ALA A 62 10.06 9.55 11.58
N GLN A 63 8.98 9.31 10.85
CA GLN A 63 8.90 9.45 9.40
C GLN A 63 8.00 10.63 9.04
N GLN A 64 8.33 11.35 7.96
CA GLN A 64 7.53 12.46 7.44
C GLN A 64 7.51 12.44 5.90
N PRO A 65 6.94 11.38 5.30
CA PRO A 65 6.95 11.23 3.86
C PRO A 65 6.18 12.35 3.17
N ARG A 66 6.64 12.77 1.99
CA ARG A 66 5.96 13.77 1.17
C ARG A 66 4.81 13.21 0.34
N ALA A 67 4.73 11.89 0.18
CA ALA A 67 3.68 11.22 -0.57
C ALA A 67 3.40 9.81 -0.05
N THR A 68 2.14 9.40 -0.11
CA THR A 68 1.71 8.00 -0.06
C THR A 68 1.67 7.46 -1.48
N VAL A 69 2.42 6.40 -1.75
CA VAL A 69 2.55 5.82 -3.09
C VAL A 69 2.01 4.40 -3.11
N VAL A 70 0.94 4.15 -3.87
CA VAL A 70 0.41 2.80 -4.10
C VAL A 70 0.91 2.31 -5.45
N THR A 71 1.69 1.23 -5.45
CA THR A 71 2.24 0.66 -6.69
C THR A 71 2.23 -0.87 -6.68
N CYS A 72 2.64 -1.48 -7.79
CA CYS A 72 2.62 -2.93 -7.94
C CYS A 72 3.77 -3.58 -7.16
N SER A 73 3.54 -4.78 -6.62
CA SER A 73 4.59 -5.66 -6.07
C SER A 73 5.57 -6.18 -7.13
N ASP A 74 5.36 -5.88 -8.41
CA ASP A 74 6.24 -6.27 -9.51
C ASP A 74 7.70 -5.85 -9.23
N SER A 75 8.60 -6.83 -9.23
CA SER A 75 10.01 -6.65 -8.84
C SER A 75 10.80 -5.72 -9.78
N ARG A 76 10.25 -5.37 -10.94
CA ARG A 76 10.88 -4.47 -11.93
C ARG A 76 10.54 -3.00 -11.70
N ILE A 77 9.68 -2.68 -10.73
CA ILE A 77 9.40 -1.28 -10.37
C ILE A 77 10.54 -0.75 -9.49
N HIS A 78 11.23 0.26 -10.00
CA HIS A 78 12.33 0.92 -9.31
C HIS A 78 11.80 2.11 -8.50
N THR A 79 11.83 2.03 -7.17
CA THR A 79 11.44 3.16 -6.30
C THR A 79 12.31 4.40 -6.58
N HIS A 80 13.59 4.21 -6.89
CA HIS A 80 14.50 5.31 -7.22
C HIS A 80 14.17 6.05 -8.53
N ALA A 81 13.28 5.51 -9.37
CA ALA A 81 12.77 6.22 -10.54
C ALA A 81 11.70 7.27 -10.17
N LEU A 82 11.14 7.19 -8.96
CA LEU A 82 10.16 8.14 -8.43
C LEU A 82 10.83 9.20 -7.56
N ASP A 83 11.95 8.86 -6.93
CA ASP A 83 12.69 9.71 -6.00
C ASP A 83 14.17 9.32 -5.95
N ALA A 84 15.08 10.29 -5.93
CA ALA A 84 16.50 9.98 -5.72
C ALA A 84 16.76 9.36 -4.33
N THR A 85 16.02 9.78 -3.31
CA THR A 85 16.15 9.38 -1.90
C THR A 85 14.80 8.95 -1.34
N PRO A 86 14.24 7.81 -1.78
CA PRO A 86 12.89 7.40 -1.43
C PRO A 86 12.74 7.00 0.04
N ASP A 87 13.81 6.52 0.68
CA ASP A 87 13.79 6.09 2.07
C ASP A 87 13.50 7.28 2.99
N GLY A 88 12.42 7.19 3.77
CA GLY A 88 11.93 8.27 4.65
C GLY A 88 11.14 9.37 3.94
N ASP A 89 11.20 9.47 2.61
CA ASP A 89 10.49 10.50 1.84
C ASP A 89 9.21 9.98 1.15
N LEU A 90 9.17 8.71 0.75
CA LEU A 90 7.96 8.08 0.19
C LEU A 90 7.38 7.02 1.13
N PHE A 91 6.08 7.11 1.43
CA PHE A 91 5.36 6.03 2.11
C PHE A 91 4.86 5.01 1.08
N MET A 92 5.66 3.96 0.86
CA MET A 92 5.42 2.97 -0.20
C MET A 92 4.47 1.86 0.22
N VAL A 93 3.38 1.69 -0.53
CA VAL A 93 2.43 0.58 -0.43
C VAL A 93 2.51 -0.24 -1.72
N ARG A 94 2.90 -1.51 -1.61
CA ARG A 94 3.06 -2.42 -2.76
C ARG A 94 2.18 -3.65 -2.64
N ASN A 95 1.32 -3.86 -3.61
CA ASN A 95 0.48 -5.05 -3.75
C ASN A 95 0.28 -5.43 -5.22
N ILE A 96 -0.33 -6.56 -5.54
CA ILE A 96 -0.52 -6.94 -6.95
C ILE A 96 -1.53 -5.98 -7.61
N GLY A 97 -1.14 -5.39 -8.74
CA GLY A 97 -1.99 -4.49 -9.50
C GLY A 97 -2.32 -3.15 -8.81
N ASN A 98 -1.49 -2.69 -7.84
CA ASN A 98 -1.51 -1.33 -7.28
C ASN A 98 -2.89 -0.88 -6.74
N GLN A 99 -3.51 -1.70 -5.89
CA GLN A 99 -4.91 -1.57 -5.46
C GLN A 99 -5.05 -0.93 -4.08
N ILE A 100 -5.97 0.04 -3.92
CA ILE A 100 -6.28 0.61 -2.60
C ILE A 100 -7.01 -0.43 -1.74
N ALA A 101 -7.97 -1.17 -2.32
CA ALA A 101 -8.86 -2.08 -1.59
C ALA A 101 -8.13 -3.19 -0.83
N THR A 102 -6.99 -3.68 -1.34
CA THR A 102 -6.21 -4.75 -0.70
C THR A 102 -5.14 -4.24 0.27
N ALA A 103 -4.98 -2.92 0.40
CA ALA A 103 -4.02 -2.29 1.30
C ALA A 103 -4.61 -1.08 2.04
N GLU A 104 -5.91 -1.15 2.31
CA GLU A 104 -6.71 -0.02 2.76
C GLU A 104 -6.15 0.65 4.02
N GLY A 105 -5.80 -0.14 5.04
CA GLY A 105 -5.24 0.37 6.29
C GLY A 105 -3.90 1.11 6.11
N SER A 106 -3.05 0.66 5.18
CA SER A 106 -1.78 1.35 4.90
C SER A 106 -2.02 2.68 4.18
N VAL A 107 -2.96 2.72 3.23
CA VAL A 107 -3.29 3.97 2.52
C VAL A 107 -3.90 4.99 3.49
N GLU A 108 -4.82 4.55 4.35
CA GLU A 108 -5.40 5.35 5.44
C GLU A 108 -4.33 5.95 6.35
N TYR A 109 -3.37 5.12 6.78
CA TYR A 109 -2.27 5.58 7.63
C TYR A 109 -1.44 6.68 6.93
N GLY A 110 -1.12 6.49 5.65
CA GLY A 110 -0.39 7.48 4.88
C GLY A 110 -1.13 8.83 4.77
N VAL A 111 -2.43 8.79 4.44
CA VAL A 111 -3.24 10.00 4.26
C VAL A 111 -3.58 10.66 5.59
N HIS A 112 -4.16 9.94 6.55
CA HIS A 112 -4.71 10.52 7.77
C HIS A 112 -3.73 10.58 8.94
N HIS A 113 -2.77 9.66 9.05
CA HIS A 113 -1.82 9.65 10.15
C HIS A 113 -0.52 10.37 9.80
N LEU A 114 0.01 10.14 8.59
CA LEU A 114 1.22 10.80 8.12
C LEU A 114 0.95 12.12 7.40
N HIS A 115 -0.32 12.46 7.14
CA HIS A 115 -0.76 13.70 6.51
C HIS A 115 -0.05 13.97 5.18
N THR A 116 0.19 12.93 4.39
CA THR A 116 0.86 13.08 3.10
C THR A 116 -0.02 13.90 2.16
N PRO A 117 0.48 15.00 1.55
CA PRO A 117 -0.33 15.85 0.67
C PRO A 117 -0.61 15.24 -0.71
N LEU A 118 0.00 14.10 -1.02
CA LEU A 118 -0.09 13.41 -2.30
C LEU A 118 -0.37 11.92 -2.09
N LEU A 119 -1.45 11.43 -2.70
CA LEU A 119 -1.70 10.02 -2.94
C LEU A 119 -1.39 9.71 -4.41
N LEU A 120 -0.26 9.06 -4.65
CA LEU A 120 0.19 8.70 -5.99
C LEU A 120 -0.08 7.22 -6.26
N ILE A 121 -0.92 6.94 -7.26
CA ILE A 121 -1.16 5.58 -7.75
C ILE A 121 -0.29 5.34 -8.99
N VAL A 122 0.61 4.36 -8.90
CA VAL A 122 1.53 4.02 -9.99
C VAL A 122 1.25 2.62 -10.51
N GLY A 123 0.59 2.55 -11.67
CA GLY A 123 0.55 1.36 -12.50
C GLY A 123 1.82 1.23 -13.35
N HIS A 124 1.96 0.12 -14.06
CA HIS A 124 3.10 -0.09 -14.95
C HIS A 124 2.76 -0.95 -16.16
N VAL A 125 3.53 -0.77 -17.22
CA VAL A 125 3.42 -1.57 -18.45
C VAL A 125 3.74 -3.04 -18.21
N ALA A 126 3.13 -3.93 -19.01
CA ALA A 126 3.27 -5.38 -18.89
C ALA A 126 3.05 -5.92 -17.45
N CYS A 127 1.98 -5.46 -16.79
CA CYS A 127 1.61 -5.87 -15.44
C CYS A 127 1.05 -7.30 -15.41
N GLY A 128 1.69 -8.16 -14.60
CA GLY A 128 1.27 -9.57 -14.45
C GLY A 128 -0.13 -9.73 -13.88
N ALA A 129 -0.52 -8.90 -12.90
CA ALA A 129 -1.85 -8.94 -12.30
C ALA A 129 -2.96 -8.53 -13.29
N ILE A 130 -2.71 -7.48 -14.10
CA ILE A 130 -3.63 -7.05 -15.16
C ILE A 130 -3.76 -8.13 -16.24
N LYS A 131 -2.65 -8.73 -16.65
CA LYS A 131 -2.65 -9.85 -17.58
C LYS A 131 -3.44 -11.04 -17.02
N ALA A 132 -3.22 -11.40 -15.76
CA ALA A 132 -3.96 -12.49 -15.11
C ALA A 132 -5.46 -12.17 -15.09
N ALA A 133 -5.84 -10.98 -14.62
CA ALA A 133 -7.24 -10.56 -14.54
C ALA A 133 -7.96 -10.53 -15.90
N ALA A 134 -7.25 -10.22 -16.99
CA ALA A 134 -7.80 -10.24 -18.35
C ALA A 134 -7.98 -11.67 -18.93
N ASN A 135 -7.43 -12.70 -18.29
CA ASN A 135 -7.50 -14.10 -18.73
C ASN A 135 -8.40 -14.94 -17.79
N ASP A 136 -8.49 -16.25 -18.06
CA ASP A 136 -9.10 -17.20 -17.12
C ASP A 136 -8.15 -17.46 -15.94
N TYR A 137 -8.63 -17.15 -14.74
CA TYR A 137 -7.96 -17.38 -13.46
C TYR A 137 -8.82 -18.27 -12.54
N SER A 138 -9.76 -19.03 -13.09
CA SER A 138 -10.66 -19.91 -12.33
C SER A 138 -9.88 -20.93 -11.48
N GLN A 139 -8.72 -21.37 -11.96
CA GLN A 139 -7.84 -22.33 -11.27
C GLN A 139 -6.97 -21.73 -10.17
N GLU A 140 -6.97 -20.40 -10.02
CA GLU A 140 -6.15 -19.74 -9.01
C GLU A 140 -6.69 -19.97 -7.59
N THR A 141 -5.86 -19.71 -6.58
CA THR A 141 -6.29 -19.81 -5.18
C THR A 141 -7.37 -18.77 -4.85
N SER A 142 -8.23 -19.08 -3.87
CA SER A 142 -9.31 -18.17 -3.46
C SER A 142 -8.82 -16.75 -3.08
N PRO A 143 -7.71 -16.57 -2.32
CA PRO A 143 -7.16 -15.24 -2.09
C PRO A 143 -6.77 -14.50 -3.36
N LEU A 144 -6.04 -15.15 -4.27
CA LEU A 144 -5.60 -14.52 -5.52
C LEU A 144 -6.78 -14.16 -6.40
N ARG A 145 -7.80 -15.02 -6.53
CA ARG A 145 -9.02 -14.69 -7.29
C ARG A 145 -9.70 -13.43 -6.76
N ARG A 146 -9.84 -13.28 -5.44
CA ARG A 146 -10.43 -12.06 -4.85
C ARG A 146 -9.65 -10.79 -5.22
N GLU A 147 -8.33 -10.86 -5.21
CA GLU A 147 -7.48 -9.72 -5.59
C GLU A 147 -7.49 -9.43 -7.10
N LEU A 148 -7.69 -10.45 -7.95
CA LEU A 148 -7.86 -10.26 -9.39
C LEU A 148 -9.25 -9.73 -9.75
N ASP A 149 -10.29 -10.20 -9.05
CA ASP A 149 -11.67 -9.73 -9.21
C ASP A 149 -11.80 -8.24 -8.88
N SER A 150 -11.09 -7.76 -7.84
CA SER A 150 -11.12 -6.34 -7.44
C SER A 150 -10.50 -5.39 -8.47
N LEU A 151 -9.68 -5.88 -9.40
CA LEU A 151 -9.10 -5.06 -10.48
C LEU A 151 -10.15 -4.67 -11.54
N GLN A 152 -11.24 -5.44 -11.66
CA GLN A 152 -12.35 -5.20 -12.61
C GLN A 152 -11.87 -5.04 -14.07
N ILE A 153 -10.93 -5.87 -14.50
CA ILE A 153 -10.34 -5.81 -15.85
C ILE A 153 -11.23 -6.54 -16.88
N PRO A 154 -11.54 -5.90 -18.03
CA PRO A 154 -12.20 -6.58 -19.14
C PRO A 154 -11.41 -7.80 -19.64
N LYS A 155 -12.11 -8.92 -19.88
CA LYS A 155 -11.49 -10.10 -20.46
C LYS A 155 -11.00 -9.83 -21.88
N GLY A 156 -9.85 -10.40 -22.23
CA GLY A 156 -9.27 -10.28 -23.58
C GLY A 156 -8.45 -9.01 -23.85
N ASP A 157 -8.38 -8.05 -22.91
CA ASP A 157 -7.50 -6.87 -23.02
C ASP A 157 -6.44 -6.84 -21.91
N PRO A 158 -5.33 -7.58 -22.03
CA PRO A 158 -4.25 -7.58 -21.03
C PRO A 158 -3.28 -6.38 -21.18
N GLY A 159 -3.57 -5.43 -22.08
CA GLY A 159 -2.61 -4.44 -22.55
C GLY A 159 -2.57 -3.15 -21.73
N LEU A 160 -1.88 -2.15 -22.32
CA LEU A 160 -1.74 -0.81 -21.76
C LEU A 160 -3.09 -0.13 -21.46
N ASN A 161 -4.14 -0.42 -22.23
CA ASN A 161 -5.47 0.14 -21.99
C ASN A 161 -6.02 -0.27 -20.62
N SER A 162 -5.96 -1.57 -20.30
CA SER A 162 -6.36 -2.09 -18.98
C SER A 162 -5.47 -1.61 -17.84
N VAL A 163 -4.18 -1.37 -18.10
CA VAL A 163 -3.29 -0.73 -17.11
C VAL A 163 -3.78 0.69 -16.80
N LYS A 164 -4.05 1.51 -17.82
CA LYS A 164 -4.56 2.88 -17.64
C LYS A 164 -5.94 2.89 -16.97
N LEU A 165 -6.81 1.97 -17.38
CA LEU A 165 -8.14 1.79 -16.78
C LEU A 165 -8.03 1.49 -15.29
N ASN A 166 -7.18 0.54 -14.89
CA ASN A 166 -6.98 0.23 -13.47
C ASN A 166 -6.49 1.46 -12.71
N VAL A 167 -5.46 2.16 -13.19
CA VAL A 167 -4.96 3.38 -12.53
C VAL A 167 -6.08 4.41 -12.35
N ASN A 168 -6.90 4.65 -13.38
CA ASN A 168 -8.04 5.56 -13.27
C ASN A 168 -9.10 5.08 -12.27
N ASN A 169 -9.37 3.78 -12.21
CA ASN A 169 -10.29 3.19 -11.22
C ASN A 169 -9.78 3.39 -9.79
N GLN A 170 -8.48 3.21 -9.56
CA GLN A 170 -7.87 3.44 -8.25
C GLN A 170 -7.87 4.92 -7.87
N VAL A 171 -7.63 5.83 -8.81
CA VAL A 171 -7.76 7.28 -8.56
C VAL A 171 -9.21 7.63 -8.18
N ARG A 172 -10.19 7.11 -8.91
CA ARG A 172 -11.61 7.31 -8.58
C ARG A 172 -11.96 6.79 -7.18
N LEU A 173 -11.42 5.62 -6.81
CA LEU A 173 -11.60 5.08 -5.46
C LEU A 173 -10.94 5.97 -4.39
N GLY A 174 -9.72 6.46 -4.65
CA GLY A 174 -9.04 7.41 -3.75
C GLY A 174 -9.83 8.71 -3.56
N LEU A 175 -10.37 9.28 -4.64
CA LEU A 175 -11.20 10.48 -4.58
C LEU A 175 -12.48 10.27 -3.78
N SER A 176 -13.17 9.14 -3.99
CA SER A 176 -14.37 8.80 -3.24
C SER A 176 -14.10 8.57 -1.77
N LYS A 177 -12.89 8.10 -1.43
CA LYS A 177 -12.54 7.71 -0.08
C LYS A 177 -12.04 8.87 0.76
N PHE A 178 -11.28 9.78 0.15
CA PHE A 178 -10.65 10.93 0.80
C PHE A 178 -11.25 12.25 0.27
N GLU A 179 -12.58 12.27 0.10
CA GLU A 179 -13.29 13.38 -0.52
C GLU A 179 -13.05 14.69 0.23
N ASN A 180 -13.11 14.65 1.57
CA ASN A 180 -12.92 15.83 2.41
C ASN A 180 -11.53 16.44 2.25
N GLU A 181 -10.48 15.61 2.26
CA GLU A 181 -9.09 16.03 2.15
C GLU A 181 -8.79 16.60 0.76
N VAL A 182 -9.41 16.04 -0.28
CA VAL A 182 -9.29 16.54 -1.66
C VAL A 182 -10.03 17.86 -1.81
N MET A 183 -11.26 17.97 -1.32
CA MET A 183 -12.07 19.19 -1.39
C MET A 183 -11.46 20.34 -0.59
N SER A 184 -10.84 20.04 0.56
CA SER A 184 -10.13 21.03 1.37
C SER A 184 -8.75 21.41 0.80
N GLY A 185 -8.28 20.73 -0.26
CA GLY A 185 -6.97 20.95 -0.87
C GLY A 185 -5.78 20.40 -0.06
N HIS A 186 -6.03 19.56 0.95
CA HIS A 186 -4.99 18.91 1.74
C HIS A 186 -4.41 17.68 1.06
N LEU A 187 -5.16 17.05 0.14
CA LEU A 187 -4.72 15.88 -0.61
C LEU A 187 -4.91 16.10 -2.11
N THR A 188 -3.89 15.75 -2.88
CA THR A 188 -4.02 15.53 -4.33
C THR A 188 -3.91 14.04 -4.62
N VAL A 189 -4.80 13.50 -5.46
CA VAL A 189 -4.75 12.12 -5.94
C VAL A 189 -4.26 12.11 -7.39
N VAL A 190 -3.16 11.42 -7.65
CA VAL A 190 -2.52 11.37 -8.97
C VAL A 190 -2.40 9.94 -9.44
N GLY A 191 -2.74 9.69 -10.70
CA GLY A 191 -2.55 8.41 -11.38
C GLY A 191 -1.43 8.50 -12.42
N ALA A 192 -0.50 7.54 -12.37
CA ALA A 192 0.63 7.46 -13.28
C ALA A 192 0.88 6.05 -13.81
N VAL A 193 1.53 5.95 -14.97
CA VAL A 193 2.02 4.70 -15.56
C VAL A 193 3.53 4.75 -15.71
N TYR A 194 4.23 3.84 -15.05
CA TYR A 194 5.66 3.64 -15.21
C TYR A 194 5.95 2.77 -16.44
N ASP A 195 6.63 3.34 -17.42
CA ASP A 195 6.80 2.76 -18.76
C ASP A 195 8.25 2.36 -19.05
N PHE A 196 8.73 1.30 -18.39
CA PHE A 196 10.08 0.76 -18.63
C PHE A 196 10.22 0.00 -19.96
N ARG A 197 9.13 -0.19 -20.72
CA ARG A 197 9.13 -0.82 -22.05
C ARG A 197 8.95 0.18 -23.20
N ASN A 198 8.75 1.46 -22.88
CA ASN A 198 8.44 2.52 -23.84
C ASN A 198 7.19 2.23 -24.71
N GLU A 199 6.19 1.53 -24.17
CA GLU A 199 4.94 1.21 -24.88
C GLU A 199 4.08 2.46 -25.14
N MET A 200 4.23 3.50 -24.31
CA MET A 200 3.59 4.80 -24.49
C MET A 200 4.34 5.71 -25.47
N ARG A 201 5.53 5.29 -25.93
CA ARG A 201 6.40 6.04 -26.87
C ARG A 201 6.77 7.44 -26.39
N GLN A 202 6.99 7.60 -25.08
CA GLN A 202 7.36 8.88 -24.46
C GLN A 202 8.76 8.89 -23.83
N GLY A 203 9.48 7.77 -23.91
CA GLY A 203 10.78 7.57 -23.27
C GLY A 203 10.78 6.32 -22.39
N GLN A 204 11.82 5.50 -22.51
CA GLN A 204 11.95 4.29 -21.72
C GLN A 204 12.23 4.63 -20.25
N GLY A 205 11.48 4.00 -19.35
CA GLY A 205 11.58 4.26 -17.91
C GLY A 205 10.88 5.55 -17.48
N LYS A 206 10.07 6.17 -18.35
CA LYS A 206 9.35 7.39 -18.01
C LYS A 206 8.15 7.09 -17.10
N LEU A 207 7.96 7.94 -16.09
CA LEU A 207 6.72 8.01 -15.32
C LEU A 207 5.75 8.96 -16.03
N ASN A 208 4.66 8.42 -16.56
CA ASN A 208 3.69 9.19 -17.32
C ASN A 208 2.47 9.48 -16.43
N ILE A 209 2.26 10.74 -16.05
CA ILE A 209 1.03 11.15 -15.35
C ILE A 209 -0.13 11.10 -16.34
N ILE A 210 -1.19 10.38 -15.97
CA ILE A 210 -2.37 10.17 -16.83
C ILE A 210 -3.68 10.64 -16.17
N ASN A 211 -3.64 10.96 -14.88
CA ASN A 211 -4.81 11.38 -14.13
C ASN A 211 -4.41 12.30 -12.97
N VAL A 212 -5.09 13.43 -12.80
CA VAL A 212 -4.96 14.30 -11.63
C VAL A 212 -6.36 14.64 -11.12
N ASN A 213 -6.69 14.20 -9.91
CA ASN A 213 -8.00 14.38 -9.29
C ASN A 213 -9.19 14.02 -10.22
N GLY A 214 -9.04 12.98 -11.04
CA GLY A 214 -10.07 12.49 -11.95
C GLY A 214 -10.02 13.12 -13.35
N GLU A 215 -9.27 14.21 -13.56
CA GLU A 215 -9.05 14.78 -14.88
C GLU A 215 -8.04 13.92 -15.65
N THR A 216 -8.42 13.49 -16.86
CA THR A 216 -7.62 12.60 -17.71
C THR A 216 -7.32 13.21 -19.08
N ASN A 217 -7.87 14.37 -19.40
CA ASN A 217 -7.59 15.08 -20.63
C ASN A 217 -6.17 15.67 -20.59
N PRO A 218 -5.26 15.27 -21.50
CA PRO A 218 -3.88 15.74 -21.47
C PRO A 218 -3.73 17.25 -21.61
N ALA A 219 -4.58 17.91 -22.41
CA ALA A 219 -4.50 19.36 -22.63
C ALA A 219 -4.88 20.14 -21.38
N LYS A 220 -5.89 19.67 -20.63
CA LYS A 220 -6.27 20.27 -19.35
C LYS A 220 -5.23 20.02 -18.27
N MET A 221 -4.70 18.81 -18.19
CA MET A 221 -3.64 18.46 -17.25
C MET A 221 -2.36 19.28 -17.49
N ALA A 222 -1.94 19.49 -18.74
CA ALA A 222 -0.75 20.27 -19.06
C ALA A 222 -0.81 21.73 -18.53
N GLY A 223 -2.01 22.29 -18.36
CA GLY A 223 -2.19 23.62 -17.78
C GLY A 223 -2.06 23.68 -16.25
N MET A 224 -2.11 22.54 -15.57
CA MET A 224 -2.09 22.46 -14.11
C MET A 224 -0.71 22.81 -13.55
N ALA A 225 -0.67 23.61 -12.48
CA ALA A 225 0.58 24.01 -11.83
C ALA A 225 1.42 22.81 -11.37
N LEU A 226 0.77 21.71 -10.97
CA LEU A 226 1.39 20.45 -10.55
C LEU A 226 2.28 19.80 -11.61
N LEU A 227 1.99 20.04 -12.90
CA LEU A 227 2.67 19.42 -14.03
C LEU A 227 3.58 20.38 -14.79
N LYS A 228 3.67 21.64 -14.34
CA LYS A 228 4.69 22.58 -14.80
C LYS A 228 6.01 22.21 -14.14
N GLU A 229 7.11 22.26 -14.89
CA GLU A 229 8.44 22.04 -14.33
C GLU A 229 8.69 23.03 -13.19
N ALA A 230 8.75 22.51 -11.96
CA ALA A 230 9.26 23.26 -10.82
C ALA A 230 10.79 23.32 -10.94
N PRO A 231 11.45 24.39 -10.46
CA PRO A 231 12.90 24.38 -10.32
C PRO A 231 13.30 23.19 -9.47
N ALA A 232 14.39 22.50 -9.85
CA ALA A 232 14.90 21.35 -9.12
C ALA A 232 15.07 21.72 -7.65
N HIS A 233 14.22 21.16 -6.78
CA HIS A 233 14.44 21.28 -5.35
C HIS A 233 15.69 20.46 -5.02
N PRO A 234 16.67 21.01 -4.28
CA PRO A 234 17.76 20.20 -3.76
C PRO A 234 17.15 19.03 -2.98
N PRO A 235 17.76 17.81 -3.01
CA PRO A 235 17.29 16.71 -2.19
C PRO A 235 17.13 17.24 -0.77
N MET A 236 15.88 17.24 -0.28
CA MET A 236 15.56 17.87 0.99
C MET A 236 16.25 17.05 2.07
N ALA A 237 17.41 17.52 2.52
CA ALA A 237 18.13 16.93 3.63
C ALA A 237 17.22 17.00 4.85
N ALA A 238 16.55 15.89 5.17
CA ALA A 238 15.70 15.65 6.34
C ALA A 238 15.25 16.96 7.01
N VAL A 239 14.56 17.83 6.26
CA VAL A 239 14.02 19.05 6.84
C VAL A 239 12.91 18.52 7.71
N HIS A 240 13.16 18.54 9.01
CA HIS A 240 12.16 18.32 10.04
C HIS A 240 11.01 19.26 9.70
N ARG A 241 9.98 18.78 8.98
CA ARG A 241 8.78 19.58 8.81
C ARG A 241 8.24 19.68 10.23
N PRO A 242 7.93 20.90 10.71
CA PRO A 242 7.34 21.02 12.04
C PRO A 242 6.14 20.10 12.06
N ALA A 243 6.09 19.21 13.06
CA ALA A 243 4.98 18.28 13.22
C ALA A 243 3.67 19.05 13.01
N ALA A 244 2.82 18.54 12.11
CA ALA A 244 1.49 19.11 11.94
C ALA A 244 0.89 19.26 13.35
N LYS A 245 0.52 20.49 13.71
CA LYS A 245 -0.13 20.74 15.00
C LYS A 245 -1.29 19.76 15.08
N LYS A 246 -1.32 18.92 16.12
CA LYS A 246 -2.41 17.96 16.36
C LYS A 246 -3.72 18.66 16.04
N ALA A 247 -4.47 18.10 15.09
CA ALA A 247 -5.85 18.52 14.88
C ALA A 247 -6.57 18.41 16.25
N PRO A 248 -7.42 19.38 16.62
CA PRO A 248 -8.21 19.25 17.82
C PRO A 248 -9.04 17.97 17.74
N PRO A 249 -9.23 17.24 18.85
CA PRO A 249 -10.04 16.04 18.85
C PRO A 249 -11.42 16.38 18.29
N THR A 250 -11.87 15.60 17.31
CA THR A 250 -13.23 15.65 16.79
C THR A 250 -14.19 15.49 17.97
N GLU A 251 -15.07 16.49 18.16
CA GLU A 251 -16.14 16.41 19.13
C GLU A 251 -16.97 15.17 18.84
N ALA A 252 -16.96 14.22 19.79
CA ALA A 252 -17.90 13.12 19.79
C ALA A 252 -19.31 13.72 19.83
N GLN A 253 -20.09 13.48 18.78
CA GLN A 253 -21.51 13.77 18.76
C GLN A 253 -22.16 13.06 19.96
N SER A 254 -22.57 13.87 20.94
CA SER A 254 -23.48 13.46 21.99
C SER A 254 -24.90 13.57 21.45
N GLY A 255 -25.65 12.47 21.52
CA GLY A 255 -27.03 12.37 21.06
C GLY A 255 -27.56 10.95 21.24
N GLU A 256 -27.83 10.57 22.48
CA GLU A 256 -29.18 10.20 22.96
C GLU A 256 -29.41 8.68 23.00
N ASN A 257 -28.98 8.07 24.12
CA ASN A 257 -29.54 6.82 24.60
C ASN A 257 -30.92 7.12 25.20
N SER A 258 -31.98 6.67 24.55
CA SER A 258 -33.31 6.55 25.14
C SER A 258 -33.48 5.14 25.71
N ALA A 259 -33.42 5.03 27.04
CA ALA A 259 -33.95 3.90 27.78
C ALA A 259 -35.35 4.27 28.28
N PRO A 260 -36.35 3.35 28.27
CA PRO A 260 -37.62 3.60 28.93
C PRO A 260 -37.56 3.19 30.41
N ALA A 261 -38.06 4.07 31.28
CA ALA A 261 -38.55 3.80 32.63
C ALA A 261 -39.85 2.97 32.54
N ASP A 262 -40.44 2.31 33.53
CA ASP A 262 -40.31 2.22 34.99
C ASP A 262 -41.24 1.04 35.38
N GLU A 263 -40.94 0.23 36.41
CA GLU A 263 -42.01 -0.30 37.29
C GLU A 263 -41.46 -0.94 38.58
N HIS A 264 -41.61 -0.17 39.66
CA HIS A 264 -42.06 -0.56 41.00
C HIS A 264 -41.69 -1.94 41.60
N GLN A 265 -40.91 -1.90 42.70
CA GLN A 265 -41.37 -2.39 44.02
C GLN A 265 -40.49 -1.90 45.19
N LYS A 266 -41.19 -1.45 46.25
CA LYS A 266 -40.71 -0.84 47.53
C LYS A 266 -39.81 -1.75 48.39
N PRO A 267 -38.94 -1.20 49.26
CA PRO A 267 -38.46 -1.90 50.44
C PRO A 267 -39.24 -1.48 51.71
N ALA A 268 -39.65 -2.47 52.52
CA ALA A 268 -40.22 -2.27 53.85
C ALA A 268 -39.13 -2.16 54.93
N LYS A 269 -39.33 -1.25 55.89
CA LYS A 269 -38.51 -1.06 57.10
C LYS A 269 -38.81 -2.11 58.18
N LYS A 270 -37.73 -2.68 58.77
CA LYS A 270 -37.39 -2.99 60.20
C LYS A 270 -38.47 -3.46 61.20
N PRO A 271 -38.16 -4.32 62.22
CA PRO A 271 -37.21 -4.00 63.33
C PRO A 271 -36.32 -5.18 63.84
N SER A 272 -35.06 -4.94 64.25
CA SER A 272 -34.56 -4.96 65.65
C SER A 272 -34.98 -6.17 66.51
N THR A 273 -34.04 -7.06 66.86
CA THR A 273 -33.57 -7.35 68.25
C THR A 273 -32.54 -8.51 68.25
N HIS A 274 -31.50 -8.32 69.08
CA HIS A 274 -30.49 -9.27 69.59
C HIS A 274 -29.46 -9.88 68.63
#